data_AF-A0A7J2X9B9-F1
#
_entry.id   AF-A0A7J2X9B9-F1
#
_cell.length_a   1.000
_cell.length_b   1.000
_cell.length_c   1.000
_cell.angle_alpha   90.00
_cell.angle_beta   90.00
_cell.angle_gamma   90.00
#
_symmetry.space_group_name_H-M   'P 1'
#
loop_
_entity.id
_entity.type
_entity.pdbx_description
1 polymer ?
#
loop_
_entity_poly.entity_id
_entity_poly.type
_entity_poly.pdbx_seq_one_letter_code
_entity_poly.pdbx_strand_id
1 'polypeptide(L)'
;MLKNDKIVISIGIIILLISATGIFTWKDTGGRKAIPPVTPTGKTYKITWTEKDLTLPTKSEFTGKNEPTTLTITLDKDLITSVDFRLTWKDDKAFLGIFGKDTLTLKVTSPSGEEKEDSQKAKEGNITLTFSNLNSKPSVSEIKADTLSDAENEIQKYITSKGKGDWKVEISVKVGELLKFRDKGNDWELEVTYHYYEPQFAEASNGGNTGGEVKETVKNNEPTESQIREMSIYSMYKTFSAKLWL
;
A
#
# COMPACT_ATOMS: atom_id res chain seq x y z
N MET A 1 51.21 0.81 73.49
CA MET A 1 50.79 1.42 72.21
C MET A 1 51.63 2.67 71.98
N LEU A 2 52.39 2.68 70.87
CA LEU A 2 53.27 3.78 70.49
C LEU A 2 52.44 5.03 70.15
N LYS A 3 52.98 6.23 70.40
CA LYS A 3 52.28 7.52 70.30
C LYS A 3 51.60 7.79 68.95
N ASN A 4 51.97 7.07 67.89
CA ASN A 4 51.45 7.25 66.54
C ASN A 4 50.12 6.50 66.30
N ASP A 5 49.82 5.41 67.01
CA ASP A 5 48.54 4.68 66.85
C ASP A 5 47.35 5.48 67.38
N LYS A 6 47.55 6.29 68.42
CA LYS A 6 46.49 7.14 68.99
C LYS A 6 46.10 8.29 68.06
N ILE A 7 47.04 8.79 67.25
CA ILE A 7 46.78 9.86 66.29
C ILE A 7 45.97 9.34 65.11
N VAL A 8 46.31 8.15 64.59
CA VAL A 8 45.58 7.52 63.47
C VAL A 8 44.15 7.15 63.88
N ILE A 9 43.95 6.61 65.09
CA ILE A 9 42.61 6.30 65.62
C ILE A 9 41.80 7.59 65.87
N SER A 10 42.43 8.67 66.34
CA SER A 10 41.75 9.94 66.58
C SER A 10 41.33 10.64 65.28
N ILE A 11 42.17 10.60 64.24
CA ILE A 11 41.83 11.14 62.91
C ILE A 11 40.68 10.34 62.28
N GLY A 12 40.65 9.02 62.45
CA GLY A 12 39.56 8.16 61.97
C GLY A 12 38.20 8.49 62.59
N ILE A 13 38.17 8.74 63.91
CA ILE A 13 36.93 9.10 64.63
C ILE A 13 36.45 10.52 64.25
N ILE A 14 37.38 11.46 64.03
CA ILE A 14 37.06 12.83 63.59
C ILE A 14 36.45 12.83 62.18
N ILE A 15 36.98 12.05 61.24
CA ILE A 15 36.41 11.91 59.89
C ILE A 15 35.01 11.29 59.94
N LEU A 16 34.78 10.32 60.83
CA LEU A 16 33.47 9.67 61.02
C LEU A 16 32.42 10.63 61.63
N LEU A 17 32.82 11.51 62.55
CA LEU A 17 31.93 12.51 63.12
C LEU A 17 31.62 13.66 62.14
N ILE A 18 32.58 14.06 61.29
CA ILE A 18 32.37 15.07 60.23
C ILE A 18 31.47 14.53 59.11
N SER A 19 31.59 13.24 58.76
CA SER A 19 30.71 12.60 57.78
C SER A 19 29.28 12.36 58.32
N ALA A 20 29.12 12.03 59.60
CA ALA A 20 27.80 11.90 60.22
C ALA A 20 27.05 13.25 60.35
N THR A 21 27.77 14.35 60.64
CA THR A 21 27.16 15.70 60.71
C THR A 21 26.86 16.30 59.32
N GLY A 22 27.61 15.92 58.28
CA GLY A 22 27.31 16.27 56.89
C GLY A 22 26.00 15.67 56.36
N ILE A 23 25.60 14.49 56.86
CA ILE A 23 24.32 13.85 56.49
C ILE A 23 23.15 14.46 57.28
N PHE A 24 23.35 14.85 58.54
CA PHE A 24 22.27 15.37 59.40
C PHE A 24 21.90 16.84 59.15
N THR A 25 22.84 17.63 58.60
CA THR A 25 22.60 19.06 58.26
C THR A 25 22.30 19.30 56.78
N TRP A 26 22.25 18.24 55.96
CA TRP A 26 21.79 18.34 54.58
C TRP A 26 20.27 18.47 54.57
N LYS A 27 19.78 19.68 54.82
CA LYS A 27 18.50 20.11 54.29
C LYS A 27 18.64 20.15 52.78
N ASP A 28 17.90 19.27 52.11
CA ASP A 28 17.74 19.19 50.67
C ASP A 28 17.32 20.57 50.12
N THR A 29 18.31 21.38 49.77
CA THR A 29 18.14 22.75 49.23
C THR A 29 18.75 22.84 47.83
N GLY A 30 18.76 21.70 47.14
CA GLY A 30 19.28 21.56 45.80
C GLY A 30 18.70 20.29 45.24
N GLY A 31 17.38 20.32 45.01
CA GLY A 31 16.63 19.21 44.45
C GLY A 31 17.42 18.64 43.29
N ARG A 32 18.01 17.46 43.52
CA ARG A 32 18.36 16.57 42.42
C ARG A 32 17.03 16.32 41.75
N LYS A 33 16.73 17.08 40.69
CA LYS A 33 15.71 16.70 39.73
C LYS A 33 16.05 15.24 39.46
N ALA A 34 15.17 14.34 39.88
CA ALA A 34 15.20 12.98 39.39
C ALA A 34 15.45 13.13 37.89
N ILE A 35 16.53 12.54 37.37
CA ILE A 35 16.61 12.36 35.92
C ILE A 35 15.29 11.66 35.63
N PRO A 36 14.33 12.33 34.95
CA PRO A 36 13.06 11.69 34.71
C PRO A 36 13.39 10.36 34.05
N PRO A 37 12.72 9.25 34.43
CA PRO A 37 12.89 8.01 33.69
C PRO A 37 12.79 8.41 32.22
N VAL A 38 13.80 8.02 31.42
CA VAL A 38 13.78 8.27 29.98
C VAL A 38 12.55 7.52 29.52
N THR A 39 11.44 8.24 29.47
CA THR A 39 10.18 7.71 29.00
C THR A 39 10.49 7.45 27.55
N PRO A 40 10.34 6.22 27.01
CA PRO A 40 10.47 6.03 25.59
C PRO A 40 9.47 7.00 24.95
N THR A 41 9.95 8.12 24.41
CA THR A 41 9.12 9.28 24.06
C THR A 41 8.30 9.04 22.80
N GLY A 42 8.46 7.89 22.16
CA GLY A 42 7.67 7.50 21.00
C GLY A 42 6.36 6.83 21.39
N LYS A 43 5.27 7.28 20.78
CA LYS A 43 4.03 6.51 20.65
C LYS A 43 4.33 5.25 19.81
N THR A 44 3.62 4.16 20.09
CA THR A 44 3.65 2.99 19.21
C THR A 44 2.46 3.06 18.28
N TYR A 45 2.71 3.03 16.98
CA TYR A 45 1.71 2.94 15.93
C TYR A 45 1.66 1.50 15.42
N LYS A 46 0.50 0.85 15.54
CA LYS A 46 0.20 -0.42 14.89
C LYS A 46 -0.09 -0.19 13.43
N ILE A 47 0.40 -1.09 12.60
CA ILE A 47 0.32 -1.03 11.15
C ILE A 47 -0.46 -2.24 10.66
N THR A 48 -1.54 -1.97 9.95
CA THR A 48 -2.31 -2.98 9.24
C THR A 48 -2.13 -2.76 7.75
N TRP A 49 -1.64 -3.78 7.05
CA TRP A 49 -1.55 -3.76 5.59
C TRP A 49 -2.85 -4.27 5.00
N THR A 50 -3.57 -3.37 4.33
CA THR A 50 -4.84 -3.68 3.66
C THR A 50 -4.55 -3.91 2.18
N GLU A 51 -4.97 -5.08 1.69
CA GLU A 51 -4.93 -5.38 0.26
C GLU A 51 -6.07 -4.65 -0.46
N LYS A 52 -5.76 -4.09 -1.61
CA LYS A 52 -6.70 -3.39 -2.48
C LYS A 52 -6.53 -3.86 -3.91
N ASP A 53 -7.63 -3.88 -4.64
CA ASP A 53 -7.70 -4.03 -6.08
C ASP A 53 -8.08 -2.69 -6.73
N LEU A 54 -7.53 -2.43 -7.92
CA LEU A 54 -7.97 -1.34 -8.78
C LEU A 54 -8.01 -1.79 -10.23
N THR A 55 -9.13 -1.53 -10.89
CA THR A 55 -9.28 -1.69 -12.33
C THR A 55 -9.26 -0.31 -12.99
N LEU A 56 -8.36 -0.12 -13.96
CA LEU A 56 -8.30 1.10 -14.75
C LEU A 56 -9.46 1.15 -15.75
N PRO A 57 -9.83 2.35 -16.24
CA PRO A 57 -10.80 2.46 -17.33
C PRO A 57 -10.38 1.61 -18.54
N THR A 58 -11.29 0.78 -19.03
CA THR A 58 -11.08 -0.05 -20.22
C THR A 58 -10.70 0.83 -21.40
N LYS A 59 -9.66 0.41 -22.12
CA LYS A 59 -9.26 1.04 -23.38
C LYS A 59 -9.84 0.25 -24.53
N SER A 60 -10.36 0.94 -25.54
CA SER A 60 -10.85 0.32 -26.77
C SER A 60 -10.27 1.05 -27.96
N GLU A 61 -9.71 0.30 -28.92
CA GLU A 61 -9.09 0.86 -30.12
C GLU A 61 -9.10 -0.16 -31.26
N PHE A 62 -8.62 0.26 -32.42
CA PHE A 62 -8.44 -0.56 -33.61
C PHE A 62 -6.94 -0.74 -33.89
N THR A 63 -6.50 -1.98 -34.15
CA THR A 63 -5.13 -2.27 -34.60
C THR A 63 -5.14 -2.81 -36.02
N GLY A 64 -4.29 -2.23 -36.87
CA GLY A 64 -4.14 -2.62 -38.26
C GLY A 64 -3.26 -3.86 -38.46
N LYS A 65 -3.53 -4.64 -39.52
CA LYS A 65 -2.88 -5.92 -39.84
C LYS A 65 -1.35 -5.92 -40.08
N ASN A 66 -0.71 -4.75 -40.05
CA ASN A 66 0.73 -4.54 -40.23
C ASN A 66 1.23 -3.32 -39.43
N GLU A 67 0.41 -2.80 -38.52
CA GLU A 67 0.69 -1.57 -37.78
C GLU A 67 0.32 -1.84 -36.33
N PRO A 68 1.28 -2.32 -35.51
CA PRO A 68 1.05 -2.57 -34.10
C PRO A 68 0.64 -1.28 -33.39
N THR A 69 -0.30 -1.40 -32.46
CA THR A 69 -0.66 -0.31 -31.55
C THR A 69 0.21 -0.41 -30.31
N THR A 70 0.87 0.69 -29.93
CA THR A 70 1.64 0.78 -28.69
C THR A 70 0.97 1.73 -27.71
N LEU A 71 0.82 1.30 -26.46
CA LEU A 71 0.24 2.08 -25.37
C LEU A 71 1.23 2.15 -24.22
N THR A 72 1.15 3.22 -23.44
CA THR A 72 1.78 3.32 -22.13
C THR A 72 0.70 3.33 -21.06
N ILE A 73 0.80 2.41 -20.10
CA ILE A 73 -0.09 2.31 -18.94
C ILE A 73 0.73 2.66 -17.70
N THR A 74 0.44 3.79 -17.07
CA THR A 74 1.13 4.22 -15.85
C THR A 74 0.37 3.75 -14.63
N LEU A 75 1.03 2.97 -13.76
CA LEU A 75 0.51 2.58 -12.46
C LEU A 75 1.20 3.41 -11.37
N ASP A 76 0.43 4.07 -10.51
CA ASP A 76 0.93 5.07 -9.56
C ASP A 76 1.05 4.58 -8.11
N LYS A 77 0.57 3.37 -7.83
CA LYS A 77 0.62 2.76 -6.50
C LYS A 77 1.95 2.04 -6.25
N ASP A 78 2.43 2.15 -5.03
CA ASP A 78 3.53 1.31 -4.52
C ASP A 78 3.00 -0.04 -4.02
N LEU A 79 3.91 -0.97 -3.71
CA LEU A 79 3.56 -2.31 -3.21
C LEU A 79 2.56 -3.09 -4.07
N ILE A 80 2.60 -2.89 -5.40
CA ILE A 80 1.82 -3.68 -6.35
C ILE A 80 2.25 -5.15 -6.24
N THR A 81 1.32 -6.06 -5.99
CA THR A 81 1.56 -7.50 -5.81
C THR A 81 1.40 -8.25 -7.12
N SER A 82 0.40 -7.86 -7.92
CA SER A 82 0.17 -8.37 -9.26
C SER A 82 -0.50 -7.35 -10.18
N VAL A 83 -0.31 -7.55 -11.49
CA VAL A 83 -0.97 -6.79 -12.56
C VAL A 83 -1.46 -7.77 -13.63
N ASP A 84 -2.71 -7.65 -14.01
CA ASP A 84 -3.37 -8.43 -15.06
C ASP A 84 -3.71 -7.52 -16.23
N PHE A 85 -3.25 -7.92 -17.42
CA PHE A 85 -3.62 -7.31 -18.70
C PHE A 85 -4.50 -8.28 -19.47
N ARG A 86 -5.74 -7.89 -19.71
CA ARG A 86 -6.74 -8.71 -20.40
C ARG A 86 -7.13 -8.05 -21.72
N LEU A 87 -6.70 -8.64 -22.83
CA LEU A 87 -7.06 -8.23 -24.18
C LEU A 87 -8.21 -9.10 -24.69
N THR A 88 -9.29 -8.47 -25.15
CA THR A 88 -10.42 -9.14 -25.80
C THR A 88 -10.68 -8.54 -27.18
N TRP A 89 -11.17 -9.36 -28.11
CA TRP A 89 -11.55 -8.88 -29.43
C TRP A 89 -12.64 -9.75 -30.05
N LYS A 90 -13.28 -9.16 -31.07
CA LYS A 90 -14.17 -9.85 -31.99
C LYS A 90 -13.79 -9.49 -33.40
N ASP A 91 -13.69 -10.52 -34.24
CA ASP A 91 -13.48 -10.42 -35.67
C ASP A 91 -14.75 -9.88 -36.34
N ASP A 92 -14.66 -8.64 -36.81
CA ASP A 92 -15.74 -7.87 -37.43
C ASP A 92 -16.03 -8.35 -38.86
N LYS A 93 -15.14 -9.15 -39.45
CA LYS A 93 -15.27 -9.72 -40.81
C LYS A 93 -15.59 -11.21 -40.79
N ALA A 94 -15.43 -11.90 -39.65
CA ALA A 94 -15.90 -13.27 -39.45
C ALA A 94 -17.42 -13.44 -39.65
N PHE A 95 -18.21 -12.35 -39.66
CA PHE A 95 -19.67 -12.33 -39.80
C PHE A 95 -20.19 -13.00 -41.08
N LEU A 96 -19.36 -13.12 -42.13
CA LEU A 96 -19.76 -13.83 -43.36
C LEU A 96 -19.19 -15.25 -43.46
N GLY A 97 -18.37 -15.70 -42.52
CA GLY A 97 -17.74 -17.03 -42.55
C GLY A 97 -16.70 -17.23 -43.67
N ILE A 98 -16.48 -16.22 -44.51
CA ILE A 98 -15.58 -16.23 -45.67
C ILE A 98 -14.20 -15.65 -45.34
N PHE A 99 -14.02 -15.04 -44.16
CA PHE A 99 -12.74 -14.46 -43.75
C PHE A 99 -12.09 -15.39 -42.72
N GLY A 100 -10.80 -15.64 -42.89
CA GLY A 100 -10.05 -16.52 -41.99
C GLY A 100 -9.93 -15.88 -40.61
N LYS A 101 -9.84 -16.69 -39.55
CA LYS A 101 -9.64 -16.17 -38.18
C LYS A 101 -8.37 -15.33 -38.10
N ASP A 102 -8.48 -14.17 -37.46
CA ASP A 102 -7.36 -13.30 -37.16
C ASP A 102 -6.58 -13.77 -35.93
N THR A 103 -5.29 -13.45 -35.93
CA THR A 103 -4.39 -13.68 -34.79
C THR A 103 -4.05 -12.34 -34.17
N LEU A 104 -4.41 -12.18 -32.90
CA LEU A 104 -3.94 -11.04 -32.10
C LEU A 104 -2.83 -11.51 -31.17
N THR A 105 -1.83 -10.66 -31.01
CA THR A 105 -0.72 -10.83 -30.06
C THR A 105 -0.76 -9.68 -29.07
N LEU A 106 -0.73 -10.00 -27.79
CA LEU A 106 -0.53 -9.04 -26.70
C LEU A 106 0.89 -9.22 -26.18
N LYS A 107 1.68 -8.15 -26.20
CA LYS A 107 2.98 -8.07 -25.56
C LYS A 107 2.98 -6.97 -24.52
N VAL A 108 3.51 -7.25 -23.34
CA VAL A 108 3.60 -6.30 -22.23
C VAL A 108 5.01 -6.31 -21.66
N THR A 109 5.60 -5.12 -21.52
CA THR A 109 6.90 -4.90 -20.86
C THR A 109 6.70 -4.09 -19.58
N SER A 110 7.14 -4.64 -18.45
CA SER A 110 7.05 -3.99 -17.14
C SER A 110 8.05 -2.83 -16.99
N PRO A 111 7.88 -1.95 -16.00
CA PRO A 111 8.83 -0.88 -15.70
C PRO A 111 10.25 -1.38 -15.40
N SER A 112 10.39 -2.62 -14.92
CA SER A 112 11.69 -3.26 -14.67
C SER A 112 12.26 -4.00 -15.89
N GLY A 113 11.55 -3.98 -17.03
CA GLY A 113 11.95 -4.65 -18.27
C GLY A 113 11.57 -6.13 -18.37
N GLU A 114 10.73 -6.65 -17.47
CA GLU A 114 10.19 -8.01 -17.64
C GLU A 114 9.17 -8.01 -18.77
N GLU A 115 9.29 -8.92 -19.72
CA GLU A 115 8.39 -9.01 -20.87
C GLU A 115 7.54 -10.29 -20.79
N LYS A 116 6.26 -10.17 -21.13
CA LYS A 116 5.37 -11.29 -21.40
C LYS A 116 4.65 -11.07 -22.72
N GLU A 117 4.46 -12.15 -23.45
CA GLU A 117 3.78 -12.15 -24.73
C GLU A 117 2.93 -13.41 -24.86
N ASP A 118 1.74 -13.25 -25.42
CA ASP A 118 0.90 -14.36 -25.86
C ASP A 118 0.13 -13.97 -27.12
N SER A 119 -0.28 -14.97 -27.89
CA SER A 119 -1.02 -14.78 -29.14
C SER A 119 -2.10 -15.83 -29.31
N GLN A 120 -3.23 -15.44 -29.88
CA GLN A 120 -4.32 -16.36 -30.11
C GLN A 120 -5.02 -16.07 -31.44
N LYS A 121 -5.33 -17.15 -32.16
CA LYS A 121 -6.06 -17.13 -33.43
C LYS A 121 -7.53 -17.49 -33.23
N ALA A 122 -8.42 -16.50 -33.26
CA ALA A 122 -9.82 -16.71 -32.94
C ALA A 122 -10.75 -15.71 -33.65
N LYS A 123 -12.02 -16.11 -33.81
CA LYS A 123 -13.09 -15.18 -34.24
C LYS A 123 -13.49 -14.24 -33.09
N GLU A 124 -13.43 -14.75 -31.87
CA GLU A 124 -13.60 -14.00 -30.64
C GLU A 124 -12.52 -14.53 -29.71
N GLY A 125 -11.69 -13.64 -29.17
CA GLY A 125 -10.52 -14.03 -28.42
C GLY A 125 -10.38 -13.31 -27.09
N ASN A 126 -9.58 -13.92 -26.23
CA ASN A 126 -9.19 -13.41 -24.93
C ASN A 126 -7.75 -13.87 -24.65
N ILE A 127 -6.87 -12.90 -24.40
CA ILE A 127 -5.52 -13.13 -23.90
C ILE A 127 -5.41 -12.45 -22.55
N THR A 128 -4.91 -13.16 -21.53
CA THR A 128 -4.63 -12.59 -20.22
C THR A 128 -3.17 -12.81 -19.86
N LEU A 129 -2.43 -11.72 -19.62
CA LEU A 129 -1.06 -11.74 -19.13
C LEU A 129 -1.01 -11.26 -17.68
N THR A 130 -0.59 -12.15 -16.78
CA THR A 130 -0.47 -11.87 -15.35
C THR A 130 0.99 -11.70 -14.96
N PHE A 131 1.35 -10.56 -14.39
CA PHE A 131 2.60 -10.34 -13.67
C PHE A 131 2.33 -10.52 -12.18
N SER A 132 2.90 -11.57 -11.58
CA SER A 132 2.65 -11.94 -10.19
C SER A 132 3.94 -11.89 -9.36
N ASN A 133 3.80 -11.93 -8.03
CA ASN A 133 4.92 -11.89 -7.09
C ASN A 133 5.82 -10.65 -7.30
N LEU A 134 5.20 -9.52 -7.64
CA LEU A 134 5.91 -8.27 -7.79
C LEU A 134 6.41 -7.82 -6.42
N ASN A 135 5.53 -7.79 -5.43
CA ASN A 135 5.85 -7.54 -4.03
C ASN A 135 5.11 -8.50 -3.10
N SER A 136 5.65 -8.67 -1.90
CA SER A 136 5.01 -9.40 -0.80
C SER A 136 4.50 -8.41 0.24
N LYS A 137 3.51 -8.83 1.03
CA LYS A 137 3.07 -8.07 2.21
C LYS A 137 4.27 -7.77 3.13
N PRO A 138 4.53 -6.51 3.48
CA PRO A 138 5.60 -6.19 4.42
C PRO A 138 5.35 -6.81 5.80
N SER A 139 6.43 -7.22 6.47
CA SER A 139 6.35 -7.91 7.77
C SER A 139 6.25 -6.98 8.97
N VAL A 140 6.53 -5.68 8.79
CA VAL A 140 6.42 -4.67 9.85
C VAL A 140 4.96 -4.50 10.26
N SER A 141 4.71 -4.62 11.55
CA SER A 141 3.37 -4.49 12.16
C SER A 141 3.28 -3.33 13.14
N GLU A 142 4.39 -2.74 13.54
CA GLU A 142 4.45 -1.64 14.51
C GLU A 142 5.64 -0.72 14.21
N ILE A 143 5.44 0.59 14.41
CA ILE A 143 6.50 1.62 14.37
C ILE A 143 6.44 2.46 15.64
N LYS A 144 7.61 2.77 16.20
CA LYS A 144 7.73 3.74 17.30
C LYS A 144 8.10 5.11 16.72
N ALA A 145 7.29 6.12 17.01
CA ALA A 145 7.48 7.47 16.49
C ALA A 145 6.83 8.51 17.42
N ASP A 146 7.31 9.75 17.39
CA ASP A 146 6.76 10.83 18.22
C ASP A 146 5.42 11.34 17.66
N THR A 147 5.26 11.32 16.33
CA THR A 147 4.05 11.71 15.61
C THR A 147 3.62 10.67 14.57
N LEU A 148 2.38 10.80 14.07
CA LEU A 148 1.89 9.96 12.97
C LEU A 148 2.70 10.21 11.69
N SER A 149 3.05 11.46 11.40
CA SER A 149 3.86 11.79 10.21
C SER A 149 5.24 11.16 10.28
N ASP A 150 5.86 11.11 11.46
CA ASP A 150 7.13 10.41 11.65
C ASP A 150 6.97 8.90 11.42
N ALA A 151 5.85 8.31 11.84
CA ALA A 151 5.54 6.91 11.55
C ALA A 151 5.31 6.65 10.04
N GLU A 152 4.63 7.56 9.36
CA GLU A 152 4.41 7.53 7.90
C GLU A 152 5.70 7.69 7.10
N ASN A 153 6.65 8.47 7.59
CA ASN A 153 7.98 8.59 6.98
C ASN A 153 8.82 7.32 7.24
N GLU A 154 8.74 6.77 8.45
CA GLU A 154 9.48 5.56 8.81
C GLU A 154 8.98 4.33 8.04
N ILE A 155 7.66 4.22 7.77
CA ILE A 155 7.11 3.08 7.02
C ILE A 155 7.64 3.01 5.58
N GLN A 156 8.09 4.14 5.00
CA GLN A 156 8.58 4.19 3.61
C GLN A 156 9.77 3.26 3.38
N LYS A 157 10.54 2.94 4.43
CA LYS A 157 11.66 1.98 4.35
C LYS A 157 11.22 0.56 3.97
N TYR A 158 9.95 0.23 4.18
CA TYR A 158 9.34 -1.07 3.90
C TYR A 158 8.48 -1.06 2.62
N ILE A 159 8.32 0.10 1.98
CA ILE A 159 7.53 0.30 0.78
C ILE A 159 8.47 0.19 -0.43
N THR A 160 8.10 -0.65 -1.39
CA THR A 160 8.83 -0.83 -2.64
C THR A 160 8.01 -0.31 -3.82
N SER A 161 8.70 0.22 -4.83
CA SER A 161 8.08 0.73 -6.04
C SER A 161 8.07 -0.28 -7.19
N LYS A 162 8.33 -1.57 -6.92
CA LYS A 162 8.33 -2.59 -7.99
C LYS A 162 6.91 -2.73 -8.56
N GLY A 163 6.79 -2.68 -9.89
CA GLY A 163 5.51 -2.67 -10.59
C GLY A 163 4.89 -1.28 -10.79
N LYS A 164 5.37 -0.26 -10.06
CA LYS A 164 4.97 1.14 -10.26
C LYS A 164 5.70 1.73 -11.46
N GLY A 165 5.03 2.63 -12.16
CA GLY A 165 5.56 3.34 -13.32
C GLY A 165 4.94 2.89 -14.64
N ASP A 166 5.68 3.09 -15.72
CA ASP A 166 5.17 2.93 -17.08
C ASP A 166 5.32 1.49 -17.59
N TRP A 167 4.19 0.87 -17.88
CA TRP A 167 4.09 -0.41 -18.57
C TRP A 167 3.87 -0.15 -20.05
N LYS A 168 4.69 -0.76 -20.89
CA LYS A 168 4.54 -0.68 -22.35
C LYS A 168 3.71 -1.85 -22.82
N VAL A 169 2.66 -1.57 -23.56
CA VAL A 169 1.78 -2.58 -24.16
C VAL A 169 1.88 -2.45 -25.66
N GLU A 170 2.08 -3.57 -26.35
CA GLU A 170 2.06 -3.66 -27.80
C GLU A 170 1.00 -4.70 -28.20
N ILE A 171 0.09 -4.30 -29.09
CA ILE A 171 -0.94 -5.16 -29.65
C ILE A 171 -0.69 -5.22 -31.14
N SER A 172 -0.60 -6.43 -31.70
CA SER A 172 -0.44 -6.62 -33.15
C SER A 172 -1.49 -7.59 -33.69
N VAL A 173 -1.90 -7.35 -34.94
CA VAL A 173 -2.91 -8.15 -35.63
C VAL A 173 -2.29 -8.77 -36.87
N LYS A 174 -2.53 -10.06 -37.07
CA LYS A 174 -2.25 -10.78 -38.30
C LYS A 174 -3.54 -11.35 -38.87
N VAL A 175 -3.97 -10.77 -40.00
CA VAL A 175 -5.22 -11.16 -40.67
C VAL A 175 -5.16 -12.57 -41.27
N GLY A 176 -6.29 -13.28 -41.21
CA GLY A 176 -6.47 -14.59 -41.80
C GLY A 176 -6.31 -14.61 -43.32
N GLU A 177 -5.95 -15.77 -43.90
CA GLU A 177 -5.46 -15.79 -45.30
C GLU A 177 -6.51 -15.61 -46.40
N LEU A 178 -7.76 -15.84 -46.07
CA LEU A 178 -8.84 -15.76 -47.04
C LEU A 178 -9.25 -14.30 -47.22
N LEU A 179 -9.01 -13.76 -48.42
CA LEU A 179 -9.31 -12.37 -48.79
C LEU A 179 -8.59 -11.32 -47.92
N LYS A 180 -7.31 -11.58 -47.52
CA LYS A 180 -6.43 -10.68 -46.73
C LYS A 180 -6.47 -9.21 -47.15
N PHE A 181 -6.77 -8.89 -48.41
CA PHE A 181 -6.80 -7.53 -48.92
C PHE A 181 -8.01 -6.71 -48.44
N ARG A 182 -9.11 -7.35 -48.01
CA ARG A 182 -10.31 -6.67 -47.51
C ARG A 182 -10.31 -6.49 -46.01
N ASP A 183 -9.64 -7.39 -45.30
CA ASP A 183 -9.44 -7.28 -43.86
C ASP A 183 -8.39 -6.22 -43.55
N LYS A 184 -8.66 -5.35 -42.59
CA LYS A 184 -7.76 -4.25 -42.20
C LYS A 184 -7.16 -4.47 -40.82
N GLY A 185 -7.72 -5.36 -40.00
CA GLY A 185 -7.35 -5.55 -38.60
C GLY A 185 -8.58 -5.68 -37.71
N ASN A 186 -8.39 -5.52 -36.40
CA ASN A 186 -9.43 -5.77 -35.40
C ASN A 186 -9.61 -4.62 -34.43
N ASP A 187 -10.87 -4.40 -34.05
CA ASP A 187 -11.22 -3.71 -32.82
C ASP A 187 -10.94 -4.61 -31.61
N TRP A 188 -10.46 -4.02 -30.52
CA TRP A 188 -10.16 -4.71 -29.28
C TRP A 188 -10.48 -3.88 -28.05
N GLU A 189 -10.58 -4.55 -26.91
CA GLU A 189 -10.66 -3.94 -25.58
C GLU A 189 -9.51 -4.45 -24.71
N LEU A 190 -8.89 -3.55 -23.95
CA LEU A 190 -7.83 -3.84 -22.99
C LEU A 190 -8.29 -3.40 -21.61
N GLU A 191 -8.44 -4.37 -20.71
CA GLU A 191 -8.67 -4.16 -19.29
C GLU A 191 -7.38 -4.39 -18.51
N VAL A 192 -7.09 -3.49 -17.57
CA VAL A 192 -5.92 -3.60 -16.70
C VAL A 192 -6.38 -3.53 -15.26
N THR A 193 -6.09 -4.59 -14.50
CA THR A 193 -6.40 -4.68 -13.07
C THR A 193 -5.12 -4.94 -12.30
N TYR A 194 -4.94 -4.32 -11.15
CA TYR A 194 -3.79 -4.57 -10.30
C TYR A 194 -4.14 -4.60 -8.82
N HIS A 195 -3.35 -5.35 -8.09
CA HIS A 195 -3.49 -5.57 -6.66
C HIS A 195 -2.31 -4.95 -5.93
N TYR A 196 -2.53 -4.34 -4.76
CA TYR A 196 -1.50 -3.66 -4.00
C TYR A 196 -1.84 -3.60 -2.50
N TYR A 197 -0.83 -3.36 -1.67
CA TYR A 197 -1.02 -3.12 -0.24
C TYR A 197 -0.91 -1.63 0.11
N GLU A 198 -1.79 -1.15 0.99
CA GLU A 198 -1.66 0.17 1.62
C GLU A 198 -1.56 0.03 3.16
N PRO A 199 -0.69 0.80 3.82
CA PRO A 199 -0.58 0.80 5.28
C PRO A 199 -1.72 1.61 5.92
N GLN A 200 -2.25 1.10 7.03
CA GLN A 200 -3.15 1.82 7.91
C GLN A 200 -2.57 1.89 9.32
N PHE A 201 -2.61 3.07 9.92
CA PHE A 201 -2.01 3.35 11.22
C PHE A 201 -3.07 3.45 12.32
N ALA A 202 -2.79 2.84 13.47
CA ALA A 202 -3.56 3.03 14.69
C ALA A 202 -2.61 3.20 15.88
N GLU A 203 -2.78 4.26 16.67
CA GLU A 203 -2.01 4.45 17.90
C GLU A 203 -2.37 3.33 18.90
N ALA A 204 -1.36 2.64 19.44
CA ALA A 204 -1.56 1.62 20.44
C ALA A 204 -2.03 2.29 21.74
N SER A 205 -3.18 1.88 22.27
CA SER A 205 -3.59 2.34 23.60
C SER A 205 -2.62 1.78 24.63
N ASN A 206 -1.96 2.65 25.40
CA ASN A 206 -1.26 2.22 26.60
C ASN A 206 -2.31 1.71 27.57
N GLY A 207 -2.39 0.39 27.73
CA GLY A 207 -3.25 -0.28 28.71
C GLY A 207 -2.81 0.09 30.13
N GLY A 208 -3.24 1.26 30.60
CA GLY A 208 -3.26 1.58 32.02
C GLY A 208 -4.32 0.71 32.68
N ASN A 209 -3.88 -0.30 33.43
CA ASN A 209 -4.73 -1.08 34.32
C ASN A 209 -5.37 -0.12 35.35
N THR A 210 -6.61 0.27 35.10
CA THR A 210 -7.50 0.80 36.14
C THR A 210 -8.70 -0.13 36.16
N GLY A 211 -8.72 -1.00 37.17
CA GLY A 211 -9.94 -1.72 37.53
C GLY A 211 -11.03 -0.69 37.81
N GLY A 212 -12.00 -0.65 36.91
CA GLY A 212 -13.16 0.22 36.96
C GLY A 212 -14.23 -0.37 36.06
N GLU A 213 -15.25 -0.95 36.68
CA GLU A 213 -16.50 -1.44 36.11
C GLU A 213 -16.89 -0.75 34.79
N VAL A 214 -16.97 -1.53 33.71
CA VAL A 214 -17.54 -1.09 32.43
C VAL A 214 -19.06 -1.06 32.60
N LYS A 215 -19.63 0.14 32.79
CA LYS A 215 -21.02 0.39 32.42
C LYS A 215 -21.07 0.66 30.92
N GLU A 216 -21.56 -0.31 30.16
CA GLU A 216 -21.96 -0.10 28.77
C GLU A 216 -22.90 1.09 28.67
N THR A 217 -22.48 2.12 27.93
CA THR A 217 -23.39 3.14 27.44
C THR A 217 -23.35 3.07 25.92
N VAL A 218 -24.31 2.35 25.35
CA VAL A 218 -24.56 2.34 23.90
C VAL A 218 -25.01 3.74 23.49
N LYS A 219 -24.12 4.51 22.86
CA LYS A 219 -24.53 5.69 22.08
C LYS A 219 -24.81 5.24 20.66
N ASN A 220 -26.09 5.19 20.30
CA ASN A 220 -26.52 5.10 18.92
C ASN A 220 -26.01 6.34 18.18
N ASN A 221 -25.00 6.17 17.33
CA ASN A 221 -24.57 7.21 16.40
C ASN A 221 -25.57 7.22 15.24
N GLU A 222 -26.56 8.10 15.30
CA GLU A 222 -27.30 8.49 14.10
C GLU A 222 -26.33 9.10 13.08
N PRO A 223 -26.47 8.77 11.78
CA PRO A 223 -25.58 9.29 10.75
C PRO A 223 -25.72 10.81 10.66
N THR A 224 -24.59 11.50 10.53
CA THR A 224 -24.57 12.97 10.40
C THR A 224 -25.21 13.39 9.08
N GLU A 225 -25.73 14.63 9.00
CA GLU A 225 -26.31 15.16 7.75
C GLU A 225 -25.33 15.11 6.56
N SER A 226 -24.02 15.19 6.81
CA SER A 226 -23.00 15.01 5.79
C SER A 226 -22.96 13.59 5.23
N GLN A 227 -23.07 12.58 6.10
CA GLN A 227 -23.14 11.16 5.72
C GLN A 227 -24.44 10.84 4.98
N ILE A 228 -25.56 11.44 5.39
CA ILE A 228 -26.85 11.31 4.68
C ILE A 228 -26.77 11.93 3.28
N ARG A 229 -26.09 13.08 3.12
CA ARG A 229 -25.89 13.71 1.80
C ARG A 229 -25.00 12.89 0.88
N GLU A 230 -23.90 12.31 1.38
CA GLU A 230 -23.05 11.43 0.55
C GLU A 230 -23.77 10.15 0.12
N MET A 231 -24.55 9.53 1.02
CA MET A 231 -25.38 8.38 0.67
C MET A 231 -26.44 8.72 -0.40
N SER A 232 -27.02 9.92 -0.33
CA SER A 232 -27.99 10.40 -1.33
C SER A 232 -27.36 10.60 -2.71
N ILE A 233 -26.13 11.16 -2.76
CA ILE A 233 -25.37 11.35 -4.00
C ILE A 233 -25.01 9.99 -4.61
N TYR A 234 -24.52 9.05 -3.80
CA TYR A 234 -24.15 7.71 -4.26
C TYR A 234 -25.35 6.92 -4.82
N SER A 235 -26.52 7.05 -4.19
CA SER A 235 -27.78 6.47 -4.68
C SER A 235 -28.26 7.08 -6.00
N MET A 236 -28.06 8.39 -6.20
CA MET A 236 -28.44 9.07 -7.44
C MET A 236 -27.58 8.60 -8.62
N TYR A 237 -26.25 8.47 -8.46
CA TYR A 237 -25.38 7.98 -9.54
C TYR A 237 -25.69 6.54 -9.95
N LYS A 238 -26.03 5.67 -8.99
CA LYS A 238 -26.41 4.27 -9.29
C LYS A 238 -27.73 4.18 -10.06
N THR A 239 -28.66 5.10 -9.83
CA THR A 239 -29.96 5.15 -10.51
C THR A 239 -29.86 5.79 -11.90
N PHE A 240 -28.98 6.78 -12.09
CA PHE A 240 -28.70 7.38 -13.41
C PHE A 240 -27.92 6.41 -14.32
N SER A 241 -26.96 5.65 -13.77
CA SER A 241 -26.23 4.62 -14.52
C SER A 241 -27.13 3.50 -15.03
N ALA A 242 -28.16 3.10 -14.27
CA ALA A 242 -29.10 2.05 -14.67
C ALA A 242 -30.16 2.50 -15.69
N LYS A 243 -30.38 3.81 -15.87
CA LYS A 243 -31.37 4.35 -16.84
C LYS A 243 -30.76 4.79 -18.18
N LEU A 244 -29.43 4.76 -18.33
CA LEU A 244 -28.78 5.12 -19.59
C LEU A 244 -28.59 3.93 -20.56
N TRP A 245 -29.11 2.75 -20.21
CA TRP A 245 -29.06 1.53 -21.02
C TRP A 245 -30.44 0.85 -21.17
N LEU A 246 -31.47 1.66 -21.44
CA LEU A 246 -32.75 1.21 -22.00
C LEU A 246 -33.14 2.11 -23.17
#